data_AF-A0A7X9GC09-F1
#
_entry.id   AF-A0A7X9GC09-F1
#
_cell.length_a   1.000
_cell.length_b   1.000
_cell.length_c   1.000
_cell.angle_alpha   90.00
_cell.angle_beta   90.00
_cell.angle_gamma   90.00
#
_symmetry.space_group_name_H-M   'P 1'
#
loop_
_entity.id
_entity.type
_entity.pdbx_description
1 polymer ?
#
loop_
_entity_poly.entity_id
_entity_poly.type
_entity_poly.pdbx_seq_one_letter_code
_entity_poly.pdbx_strand_id
1 'polypeptide(L)'
;MDLKTLRVLEFNKIKNMLAEKTISDMARELANELSYTNSQKEAEFLQNETEEALTLLIKRGAPPIYGLYPLKNDIKRAELGGMLHPGSLLRIKESLRTARAFKNYLKVTEDESDINYPIIQEMTRDLNAYKSIEDEIETAIISENEISDNASSLLKSIRRQIRIKNDAIKDKLDSMITSKTYQKYLQDSIVTMRQGRYVLPVKNENRASVSGMVHDMSSSGATAFIEPMAIVELNNQLKELEIQ
;
A
#
# COMPACT_ATOMS: atom_id res chain seq x y z
N MET A 1 3.33 -20.07 -41.89
CA MET A 1 2.85 -18.81 -42.49
C MET A 1 3.93 -17.73 -42.30
N ASP A 2 4.25 -16.93 -43.32
CA ASP A 2 5.30 -15.90 -43.18
C ASP A 2 4.75 -14.56 -42.63
N LEU A 3 5.65 -13.68 -42.16
CA LEU A 3 5.29 -12.35 -41.64
C LEU A 3 4.61 -11.46 -42.68
N LYS A 4 4.86 -11.69 -43.98
CA LYS A 4 4.27 -10.92 -45.07
C LYS A 4 2.79 -11.26 -45.23
N THR A 5 2.43 -12.52 -45.06
CA THR A 5 1.05 -13.02 -45.13
C THR A 5 0.23 -12.46 -43.97
N LEU A 6 0.76 -12.49 -42.73
CA LEU A 6 0.08 -11.90 -41.57
C LEU A 6 -0.17 -10.39 -41.74
N ARG A 7 0.75 -9.68 -42.41
CA ARG A 7 0.59 -8.26 -42.73
C ARG A 7 -0.51 -8.03 -43.78
N VAL A 8 -0.55 -8.85 -44.83
CA VAL A 8 -1.57 -8.75 -45.90
C VAL A 8 -2.97 -9.06 -45.37
N LEU A 9 -3.09 -10.05 -44.48
CA LEU A 9 -4.35 -10.41 -43.82
C LEU A 9 -4.74 -9.45 -42.69
N GLU A 10 -3.94 -8.39 -42.48
CA GLU A 10 -4.16 -7.40 -41.42
C GLU A 10 -4.33 -8.00 -40.02
N PHE A 11 -3.69 -9.15 -39.75
CA PHE A 11 -3.85 -9.89 -38.51
C PHE A 11 -3.51 -9.05 -37.28
N ASN A 12 -2.53 -8.14 -37.41
CA ASN A 12 -2.19 -7.19 -36.35
C ASN A 12 -3.34 -6.24 -36.00
N LYS A 13 -4.21 -5.86 -36.95
CA LYS A 13 -5.41 -5.05 -36.64
C LYS A 13 -6.38 -5.85 -35.78
N ILE A 14 -6.57 -7.13 -36.07
CA ILE A 14 -7.43 -8.02 -35.27
C ILE A 14 -6.89 -8.14 -33.84
N LYS A 15 -5.57 -8.34 -33.69
CA LYS A 15 -4.93 -8.38 -32.37
C LYS A 15 -5.11 -7.08 -31.59
N ASN A 16 -4.96 -5.93 -32.25
CA ASN A 16 -5.19 -4.64 -31.62
C ASN A 16 -6.66 -4.46 -31.18
N MET A 17 -7.62 -4.87 -32.02
CA MET A 17 -9.04 -4.85 -31.65
C MET A 17 -9.33 -5.72 -30.44
N LEU A 18 -8.71 -6.90 -30.34
CA LEU A 18 -8.83 -7.77 -29.16
C LEU A 18 -8.17 -7.13 -27.93
N ALA A 19 -6.96 -6.61 -28.08
CA ALA A 19 -6.20 -5.94 -27.03
C ALA A 19 -6.98 -4.78 -26.40
N GLU A 20 -7.74 -4.01 -27.19
CA GLU A 20 -8.63 -2.94 -26.72
C GLU A 20 -9.83 -3.45 -25.91
N LYS A 21 -10.21 -4.72 -26.04
CA LYS A 21 -11.29 -5.37 -25.26
C LYS A 21 -10.80 -6.04 -23.99
N THR A 22 -9.49 -6.10 -23.76
CA THR A 22 -8.92 -6.67 -22.54
C THR A 22 -9.04 -5.72 -21.35
N ILE A 23 -9.14 -6.29 -20.15
CA ILE A 23 -9.36 -5.54 -18.90
C ILE A 23 -8.09 -5.29 -18.07
N SER A 24 -6.97 -5.94 -18.43
CA SER A 24 -5.69 -5.82 -17.73
C SER A 24 -4.54 -5.73 -18.72
N ASP A 25 -3.45 -5.09 -18.31
CA ASP A 25 -2.26 -4.96 -19.15
C ASP A 25 -1.65 -6.34 -19.47
N MET A 26 -1.70 -7.28 -18.51
CA MET A 26 -1.26 -8.66 -18.74
C MET A 26 -2.08 -9.37 -19.83
N ALA A 27 -3.40 -9.19 -19.82
CA ALA A 27 -4.26 -9.74 -20.88
C ALA A 27 -4.01 -9.04 -22.23
N ARG A 28 -3.70 -7.74 -22.21
CA ARG A 28 -3.34 -6.98 -23.42
C ARG A 28 -2.03 -7.50 -24.04
N GLU A 29 -1.03 -7.80 -23.22
CA GLU A 29 0.22 -8.42 -23.65
C GLU A 29 -0.06 -9.78 -24.31
N LEU A 30 -0.83 -10.66 -23.66
CA LEU A 30 -1.22 -11.95 -24.24
C LEU A 30 -1.94 -11.80 -25.59
N ALA A 31 -2.88 -10.87 -25.70
CA ALA A 31 -3.60 -10.59 -26.95
C ALA A 31 -2.65 -10.13 -28.07
N ASN A 32 -1.64 -9.33 -27.75
CA ASN A 32 -0.64 -8.86 -28.71
C ASN A 32 0.35 -9.96 -29.13
N GLU A 33 0.66 -10.90 -28.22
CA GLU A 33 1.54 -12.04 -28.47
C GLU A 33 0.87 -13.17 -29.25
N LEU A 34 -0.45 -13.13 -29.43
CA LEU A 34 -1.18 -14.12 -30.23
C LEU A 34 -0.55 -14.32 -31.61
N SER A 35 -0.48 -15.59 -32.00
CA SER A 35 0.03 -16.06 -33.28
C SER A 35 -0.89 -17.14 -33.83
N TYR A 36 -0.69 -17.48 -35.10
CA TYR A 36 -1.40 -18.58 -35.74
C TYR A 36 -0.80 -19.93 -35.31
N THR A 37 -1.61 -20.97 -35.30
CA THR A 37 -1.16 -22.37 -35.20
C THR A 37 -1.38 -23.09 -36.54
N ASN A 38 -0.53 -24.07 -36.85
CA ASN A 38 -0.75 -24.99 -37.98
C ASN A 38 -1.26 -26.37 -37.50
N SER A 39 -1.51 -26.53 -36.20
CA SER A 39 -2.02 -27.76 -35.61
C SER A 39 -3.53 -27.67 -35.50
N GLN A 40 -4.25 -28.54 -36.21
CA GLN A 40 -5.69 -28.64 -36.10
C GLN A 40 -6.13 -28.89 -34.65
N LYS A 41 -5.45 -29.79 -33.94
CA LYS A 41 -5.74 -30.12 -32.54
C LYS A 41 -5.62 -28.90 -31.62
N GLU A 42 -4.61 -28.06 -31.85
CA GLU A 42 -4.42 -26.83 -31.07
C GLU A 42 -5.49 -25.79 -31.40
N ALA A 43 -5.83 -25.64 -32.69
CA ALA A 43 -6.90 -24.74 -33.11
C ALA A 43 -8.26 -25.15 -32.52
N GLU A 44 -8.59 -26.44 -32.52
CA GLU A 44 -9.81 -26.98 -31.89
C GLU A 44 -9.81 -26.73 -30.38
N PHE A 45 -8.68 -26.92 -29.70
CA PHE A 45 -8.56 -26.63 -28.27
C PHE A 45 -8.83 -25.15 -27.96
N LEU A 46 -8.18 -24.22 -28.69
CA LEU A 46 -8.36 -22.77 -28.49
C LEU A 46 -9.80 -22.31 -28.79
N GLN A 47 -10.45 -22.92 -29.78
CA GLN A 47 -11.85 -22.67 -30.09
C GLN A 47 -12.77 -23.16 -28.97
N ASN A 48 -12.53 -24.36 -28.45
CA ASN A 48 -13.30 -24.89 -27.31
C ASN A 48 -13.10 -24.05 -26.05
N GLU A 49 -11.88 -23.60 -25.75
CA GLU A 49 -11.61 -22.68 -24.63
C GLU A 49 -12.43 -21.38 -24.76
N THR A 50 -12.50 -20.82 -25.97
CA THR A 50 -13.28 -19.61 -26.26
C THR A 50 -14.78 -19.87 -26.10
N GLU A 51 -15.28 -21.02 -26.57
CA GLU A 51 -16.69 -21.41 -26.47
C GLU A 51 -17.11 -21.62 -25.01
N GLU A 52 -16.26 -22.25 -24.19
CA GLU A 52 -16.49 -22.38 -22.75
C GLU A 52 -16.59 -21.01 -22.06
N ALA A 53 -15.67 -20.09 -22.38
CA ALA A 53 -15.68 -18.74 -21.81
C ALA A 53 -16.92 -17.95 -22.22
N LEU A 54 -17.33 -18.06 -23.48
CA LEU A 54 -18.56 -17.45 -24.00
C LEU A 54 -19.81 -18.04 -23.31
N THR A 55 -19.85 -19.36 -23.14
CA THR A 55 -20.96 -20.04 -22.46
C THR A 55 -21.11 -19.54 -21.02
N LEU A 56 -20.01 -19.46 -20.27
CA LEU A 56 -20.01 -18.91 -18.91
C LEU A 56 -20.49 -17.44 -18.90
N LEU A 57 -20.01 -16.63 -19.84
CA LEU A 57 -20.43 -15.22 -19.96
C LEU A 57 -21.93 -15.08 -20.22
N ILE A 58 -22.50 -15.89 -21.11
CA ILE A 58 -23.94 -15.84 -21.44
C ILE A 58 -24.78 -16.33 -20.27
N LYS A 59 -24.37 -17.41 -19.61
CA LYS A 59 -25.15 -18.08 -18.55
C LYS A 59 -25.06 -17.35 -17.21
N ARG A 60 -23.87 -16.92 -16.82
CA ARG A 60 -23.57 -16.33 -15.51
C ARG A 60 -23.30 -14.83 -15.54
N GLY A 61 -23.25 -14.24 -16.73
CA GLY A 61 -22.84 -12.84 -16.88
C GLY A 61 -21.32 -12.66 -16.77
N ALA A 62 -20.90 -11.39 -16.71
CA ALA A 62 -19.50 -11.02 -16.71
C ALA A 62 -18.74 -11.53 -15.47
N PRO A 63 -17.60 -12.22 -15.64
CA PRO A 63 -16.81 -12.68 -14.51
C PRO A 63 -16.14 -11.53 -13.74
N PRO A 64 -15.95 -11.66 -12.42
CA PRO A 64 -15.32 -10.63 -11.61
C PRO A 64 -13.79 -10.73 -11.70
N ILE A 65 -13.22 -10.30 -12.83
CA ILE A 65 -11.78 -10.42 -13.15
C ILE A 65 -11.02 -9.06 -13.15
N TYR A 66 -11.63 -8.02 -12.59
CA TYR A 66 -10.99 -6.72 -12.40
C TYR A 66 -9.93 -6.75 -11.29
N GLY A 67 -8.93 -5.86 -11.32
CA GLY A 67 -7.95 -5.74 -10.24
C GLY A 67 -6.77 -6.73 -10.29
N LEU A 68 -6.49 -7.28 -11.48
CA LEU A 68 -5.32 -8.12 -11.72
C LEU A 68 -4.09 -7.26 -12.02
N TYR A 69 -3.04 -7.44 -11.23
CA TYR A 69 -1.77 -6.72 -11.38
C TYR A 69 -0.61 -7.66 -11.70
N PRO A 70 0.45 -7.19 -12.37
CA PRO A 70 1.65 -7.98 -12.59
C PRO A 70 2.46 -8.09 -11.29
N LEU A 71 2.29 -9.20 -10.56
CA LEU A 71 2.89 -9.40 -9.23
C LEU A 71 4.26 -10.10 -9.25
N LYS A 72 4.77 -10.53 -10.41
CA LYS A 72 5.97 -11.37 -10.51
C LYS A 72 7.18 -10.83 -9.75
N ASN A 73 7.42 -9.53 -9.86
CA ASN A 73 8.55 -8.87 -9.19
C ASN A 73 8.33 -8.71 -7.68
N ASP A 74 7.09 -8.42 -7.27
CA ASP A 74 6.72 -8.29 -5.85
C ASP A 74 6.84 -9.67 -5.15
N ILE A 75 6.34 -10.74 -5.77
CA ILE A 75 6.46 -12.11 -5.24
C ILE A 75 7.91 -12.57 -5.14
N LYS A 76 8.72 -12.36 -6.18
CA LYS A 76 10.15 -12.70 -6.16
C LYS A 76 10.91 -11.95 -5.06
N ARG A 77 10.56 -10.68 -4.83
CA ARG A 77 11.15 -9.89 -3.74
C ARG A 77 10.79 -10.46 -2.38
N ALA A 78 9.51 -10.82 -2.16
CA ALA A 78 9.06 -11.43 -0.92
C ALA A 78 9.71 -12.81 -0.66
N GLU A 79 9.87 -13.63 -1.70
CA GLU A 79 10.54 -14.93 -1.64
C GLU A 79 12.00 -14.81 -1.15
N LEU A 80 12.70 -13.75 -1.55
CA LEU A 80 14.05 -13.43 -1.10
C LEU A 80 14.10 -12.79 0.30
N GLY A 81 12.97 -12.69 1.01
CA GLY A 81 12.85 -12.03 2.31
C GLY A 81 12.87 -10.50 2.26
N GLY A 82 12.71 -9.91 1.07
CA GLY A 82 12.67 -8.47 0.89
C GLY A 82 11.35 -7.85 1.34
N MET A 83 11.42 -6.64 1.89
CA MET A 83 10.22 -5.87 2.25
C MET A 83 9.47 -5.38 1.01
N LEU A 84 8.14 -5.42 1.07
CA LEU A 84 7.25 -4.88 0.04
C LEU A 84 6.73 -3.51 0.44
N HIS A 85 6.57 -2.64 -0.55
CA HIS A 85 5.95 -1.34 -0.35
C HIS A 85 4.44 -1.49 -0.08
N PRO A 86 3.80 -0.63 0.75
CA PRO A 86 2.36 -0.65 0.99
C PRO A 86 1.51 -0.74 -0.29
N GLY A 87 1.82 0.06 -1.31
CA GLY A 87 1.14 -0.02 -2.61
C GLY A 87 1.28 -1.38 -3.32
N SER A 88 2.43 -2.07 -3.20
CA SER A 88 2.56 -3.45 -3.72
C SER A 88 1.67 -4.43 -2.95
N LEU A 89 1.59 -4.30 -1.62
CA LEU A 89 0.71 -5.13 -0.80
C LEU A 89 -0.77 -4.91 -1.18
N LEU A 90 -1.19 -3.67 -1.42
CA LEU A 90 -2.56 -3.38 -1.87
C LEU A 90 -2.88 -4.02 -3.22
N ARG A 91 -1.95 -4.01 -4.18
CA ARG A 91 -2.10 -4.71 -5.47
C ARG A 91 -2.20 -6.23 -5.28
N ILE A 92 -1.38 -6.81 -4.40
CA ILE A 92 -1.44 -8.24 -4.05
C ILE A 92 -2.81 -8.57 -3.46
N LYS A 93 -3.28 -7.81 -2.46
CA LYS A 93 -4.59 -7.97 -1.85
C LYS A 93 -5.70 -7.96 -2.90
N GLU A 94 -5.66 -6.99 -3.82
CA GLU A 94 -6.67 -6.87 -4.86
C GLU A 94 -6.67 -8.09 -5.80
N SER A 95 -5.51 -8.53 -6.28
CA SER A 95 -5.43 -9.73 -7.12
C SER A 95 -5.87 -11.02 -6.41
N LEU A 96 -5.58 -11.16 -5.10
CA LEU A 96 -6.09 -12.27 -4.28
C LEU A 96 -7.61 -12.23 -4.14
N ARG A 97 -8.17 -11.03 -3.92
CA ARG A 97 -9.62 -10.82 -3.86
C ARG A 97 -10.28 -11.21 -5.18
N THR A 98 -9.69 -10.83 -6.31
CA THR A 98 -10.16 -11.20 -7.65
C THR A 98 -10.11 -12.70 -7.87
N ALA A 99 -9.01 -13.37 -7.50
CA ALA A 99 -8.90 -14.83 -7.56
C ALA A 99 -10.00 -15.53 -6.76
N ARG A 100 -10.26 -15.07 -5.52
CA ARG A 100 -11.34 -15.59 -4.67
C ARG A 100 -12.73 -15.34 -5.26
N ALA A 101 -12.97 -14.14 -5.79
CA ALA A 101 -14.23 -13.79 -6.43
C ALA A 101 -14.48 -14.65 -7.68
N PHE A 102 -13.45 -14.85 -8.50
CA PHE A 102 -13.53 -15.67 -9.71
C PHE A 102 -13.74 -17.15 -9.36
N LYS A 103 -13.07 -17.67 -8.32
CA LYS A 103 -13.32 -19.02 -7.81
C LYS A 103 -14.78 -19.21 -7.35
N ASN A 104 -15.36 -18.18 -6.72
CA ASN A 104 -16.77 -18.22 -6.33
C ASN A 104 -17.71 -18.14 -7.55
N TYR A 105 -17.38 -17.32 -8.56
CA TYR A 105 -18.10 -17.27 -9.83
C TYR A 105 -18.11 -18.62 -10.56
N LEU A 106 -17.03 -19.41 -10.43
CA LEU A 106 -16.94 -20.74 -11.01
C LEU A 106 -17.63 -21.83 -10.18
N LYS A 107 -18.09 -21.57 -8.95
CA LYS A 107 -18.80 -22.60 -8.17
C LYS A 107 -20.09 -23.00 -8.88
N VAL A 108 -20.29 -24.31 -9.05
CA VAL A 108 -21.50 -24.90 -9.60
C VAL A 108 -22.60 -24.89 -8.54
N THR A 109 -23.77 -24.33 -8.87
CA THR A 109 -25.01 -24.48 -8.08
C THR A 109 -25.85 -25.63 -8.63
N GLU A 110 -26.84 -26.11 -7.85
CA GLU A 110 -27.72 -27.21 -8.26
C GLU A 110 -28.45 -26.93 -9.60
N ASP A 111 -28.83 -25.66 -9.83
CA ASP A 111 -29.53 -25.19 -11.04
C ASP A 111 -28.63 -25.06 -12.28
N GLU A 112 -27.31 -25.24 -12.14
CA GLU A 112 -26.31 -25.02 -13.20
C GLU A 112 -25.53 -26.30 -13.55
N SER A 113 -26.02 -27.45 -13.13
CA SER A 113 -25.37 -28.76 -13.32
C SER A 113 -25.10 -29.12 -14.79
N ASP A 114 -25.80 -28.50 -15.74
CA ASP A 114 -25.62 -28.69 -17.19
C ASP A 114 -24.51 -27.83 -17.81
N ILE A 115 -23.91 -26.88 -17.08
CA ILE A 115 -22.83 -26.02 -17.61
C ILE A 115 -21.50 -26.79 -17.53
N ASN A 116 -20.96 -27.15 -18.70
CA ASN A 116 -19.69 -27.87 -18.82
C ASN A 116 -18.57 -26.93 -19.30
N TYR A 117 -17.47 -26.84 -18.54
CA TYR A 117 -16.30 -26.00 -18.86
C TYR A 117 -14.98 -26.65 -18.38
N PRO A 118 -14.64 -27.86 -18.86
CA PRO A 118 -13.49 -28.62 -18.38
C PRO A 118 -12.15 -27.92 -18.63
N ILE A 119 -12.00 -27.15 -19.72
CA ILE A 119 -10.76 -26.42 -20.01
C ILE A 119 -10.57 -25.32 -18.96
N ILE A 120 -11.58 -24.49 -18.75
CA ILE A 120 -11.53 -23.40 -17.76
C ILE A 120 -11.40 -23.96 -16.34
N GLN A 121 -12.06 -25.07 -16.04
CA GLN A 121 -11.94 -25.75 -14.75
C GLN A 121 -10.50 -26.21 -14.49
N GLU A 122 -9.82 -26.79 -15.48
CA GLU A 122 -8.43 -27.20 -15.33
C GLU A 122 -7.49 -25.98 -15.21
N MET A 123 -7.68 -24.93 -16.01
CA MET A 123 -6.89 -23.69 -15.92
C MET A 123 -6.97 -23.01 -14.55
N THR A 124 -8.08 -23.22 -13.83
CA THR A 124 -8.36 -22.57 -12.55
C THR A 124 -8.20 -23.52 -11.37
N ARG A 125 -7.74 -24.75 -11.61
CA ARG A 125 -7.57 -25.79 -10.59
C ARG A 125 -6.65 -25.34 -9.45
N ASP A 126 -5.55 -24.69 -9.79
CA ASP A 126 -4.55 -24.20 -8.83
C ASP A 126 -4.88 -22.81 -8.29
N LEU A 127 -6.03 -22.23 -8.67
CA LEU A 127 -6.48 -20.94 -8.16
C LEU A 127 -6.91 -21.09 -6.70
N ASN A 128 -6.09 -20.56 -5.80
CA ASN A 128 -6.31 -20.62 -4.36
C ASN A 128 -6.80 -19.29 -3.80
N ALA A 129 -7.67 -19.37 -2.80
CA ALA A 129 -8.18 -18.21 -2.08
C ALA A 129 -7.42 -18.08 -0.76
N TYR A 130 -6.72 -16.97 -0.57
CA TYR A 130 -5.90 -16.70 0.61
C TYR A 130 -6.52 -15.57 1.44
N LYS A 131 -7.71 -15.82 1.99
CA LYS A 131 -8.50 -14.81 2.70
C LYS A 131 -7.76 -14.21 3.90
N SER A 132 -6.97 -15.01 4.61
CA SER A 132 -6.15 -14.52 5.73
C SER A 132 -5.16 -13.44 5.30
N ILE A 133 -4.49 -13.62 4.16
CA ILE A 133 -3.54 -12.63 3.63
C ILE A 133 -4.28 -11.35 3.21
N GLU A 134 -5.46 -11.48 2.58
CA GLU A 134 -6.29 -10.32 2.26
C GLU A 134 -6.61 -9.49 3.52
N ASP A 135 -7.04 -10.16 4.59
CA ASP A 135 -7.45 -9.54 5.86
C ASP A 135 -6.27 -8.91 6.61
N GLU A 136 -5.11 -9.56 6.60
CA GLU A 136 -3.88 -9.03 7.17
C GLU A 136 -3.45 -7.74 6.46
N ILE A 137 -3.46 -7.73 5.13
CA ILE A 137 -3.11 -6.53 4.35
C ILE A 137 -4.14 -5.42 4.56
N GLU A 138 -5.44 -5.74 4.57
CA GLU A 138 -6.52 -4.77 4.84
C GLU A 138 -6.37 -4.12 6.22
N THR A 139 -6.01 -4.91 7.23
CA THR A 139 -5.84 -4.40 8.60
C THR A 139 -4.59 -3.53 8.74
N ALA A 140 -3.52 -3.89 8.04
CA ALA A 140 -2.22 -3.25 8.16
C ALA A 140 -2.04 -2.01 7.27
N ILE A 141 -2.61 -2.00 6.07
CA ILE A 141 -2.33 -0.99 5.04
C ILE A 141 -3.60 -0.20 4.70
N ILE A 142 -3.63 1.08 5.09
CA ILE A 142 -4.75 1.99 4.80
C ILE A 142 -4.63 2.54 3.38
N SER A 143 -3.43 2.98 2.99
CA SER A 143 -3.15 3.50 1.65
C SER A 143 -1.70 3.27 1.26
N GLU A 144 -1.31 3.67 0.05
CA GLU A 144 0.09 3.55 -0.41
C GLU A 144 1.09 4.27 0.49
N ASN A 145 0.64 5.28 1.24
CA ASN A 145 1.48 6.11 2.10
C ASN A 145 1.13 5.99 3.59
N GLU A 146 0.18 5.14 3.95
CA GLU A 146 -0.37 5.09 5.31
C GLU A 146 -0.52 3.65 5.81
N ILE A 147 0.19 3.38 6.90
CA ILE A 147 0.12 2.12 7.65
C ILE A 147 -0.77 2.33 8.87
N SER A 148 -1.73 1.44 9.05
CA SER A 148 -2.67 1.41 10.15
C SER A 148 -1.98 1.36 11.51
N ASP A 149 -2.51 2.08 12.49
CA ASP A 149 -2.11 1.95 13.91
C ASP A 149 -2.29 0.52 14.41
N ASN A 150 -3.23 -0.23 13.82
CA ASN A 150 -3.53 -1.61 14.19
C ASN A 150 -2.73 -2.64 13.37
N ALA A 151 -1.76 -2.22 12.55
CA ALA A 151 -0.94 -3.14 11.77
C ALA A 151 -0.21 -4.17 12.64
N SER A 152 0.15 -3.79 13.87
CA SER A 152 0.57 -4.75 14.91
C SER A 152 0.25 -4.23 16.30
N SER A 153 0.13 -5.13 17.27
CA SER A 153 -0.05 -4.78 18.68
C SER A 153 1.13 -3.96 19.22
N LEU A 154 2.35 -4.28 18.77
CA LEU A 154 3.57 -3.55 19.12
C LEU A 154 3.55 -2.12 18.57
N LEU A 155 3.27 -1.95 17.27
CA LEU A 155 3.19 -0.63 16.65
C LEU A 155 2.12 0.24 17.33
N LYS A 156 0.95 -0.35 17.62
CA LYS A 156 -0.11 0.33 18.36
C LYS A 156 0.35 0.81 19.73
N SER A 157 1.08 -0.04 20.46
CA SER A 157 1.64 0.29 21.78
C SER A 157 2.65 1.43 21.68
N ILE A 158 3.59 1.36 20.72
CA ILE A 158 4.60 2.39 20.48
C ILE A 158 3.94 3.72 20.14
N ARG A 159 3.03 3.76 19.16
CA ARG A 159 2.30 4.99 18.77
C ARG A 159 1.50 5.58 19.93
N ARG A 160 0.88 4.74 20.76
CA ARG A 160 0.19 5.20 21.98
C ARG A 160 1.17 5.84 22.97
N GLN A 161 2.32 5.21 23.21
CA GLN A 161 3.34 5.76 24.11
C GLN A 161 3.91 7.08 23.58
N ILE A 162 4.18 7.18 22.28
CA ILE A 162 4.58 8.41 21.60
C ILE A 162 3.57 9.53 21.84
N ARG A 163 2.26 9.24 21.70
CA ARG A 163 1.20 10.23 21.95
C ARG A 163 1.18 10.70 23.41
N ILE A 164 1.22 9.76 24.36
CA ILE A 164 1.21 10.08 25.80
C ILE A 164 2.44 10.94 26.17
N LYS A 165 3.62 10.62 25.64
CA LYS A 165 4.85 11.39 25.91
C LYS A 165 4.79 12.78 25.28
N ASN A 166 4.28 12.90 24.04
CA ASN A 166 4.06 14.18 23.39
C ASN A 166 3.11 15.08 24.20
N ASP A 167 1.99 14.54 24.66
CA ASP A 167 1.01 15.29 25.45
C ASP A 167 1.63 15.75 26.78
N ALA A 168 2.37 14.88 27.47
CA ALA A 168 3.08 15.24 28.70
C ALA A 168 4.18 16.31 28.51
N ILE A 169 4.86 16.33 27.36
CA ILE A 169 5.84 17.38 27.00
C ILE A 169 5.10 18.70 26.78
N LYS A 170 4.01 18.69 26.01
CA LYS A 170 3.19 19.88 25.74
C LYS A 170 2.62 20.47 27.03
N ASP A 171 2.00 19.66 27.89
CA ASP A 171 1.45 20.11 29.16
C ASP A 171 2.51 20.80 30.04
N LYS A 172 3.72 20.22 30.11
CA LYS A 172 4.84 20.83 30.84
C LYS A 172 5.27 22.15 30.21
N LEU A 173 5.41 22.22 28.89
CA LEU A 173 5.81 23.45 28.21
C LEU A 173 4.75 24.53 28.29
N ASP A 174 3.48 24.19 28.17
CA ASP A 174 2.36 25.12 28.31
C ASP A 174 2.28 25.66 29.74
N SER A 175 2.53 24.83 30.76
CA SER A 175 2.65 25.30 32.15
C SER A 175 3.82 26.27 32.35
N MET A 176 4.91 26.10 31.61
CA MET A 176 6.05 27.03 31.63
C MET A 176 5.69 28.34 30.93
N ILE A 177 5.08 28.29 29.74
CA ILE A 177 4.71 29.49 28.97
C ILE A 177 3.65 30.33 29.70
N THR A 178 2.71 29.68 30.38
CA THR A 178 1.66 30.38 31.15
C THR A 178 2.16 30.94 32.48
N SER A 179 3.33 30.50 32.96
CA SER A 179 3.93 31.01 34.19
C SER A 179 4.45 32.44 34.02
N LYS A 180 3.99 33.34 34.89
CA LYS A 180 4.43 34.76 34.93
C LYS A 180 5.94 34.93 35.08
N THR A 181 6.63 33.93 35.63
CA THR A 181 8.10 33.94 35.78
C THR A 181 8.78 33.75 34.42
N TYR A 182 8.35 32.75 33.65
CA TYR A 182 8.96 32.41 32.37
C TYR A 182 8.58 33.39 31.25
N GLN A 183 7.38 33.97 31.28
CA GLN A 183 6.97 34.99 30.30
C GLN A 183 7.93 36.18 30.17
N LYS A 184 8.67 36.51 31.25
CA LYS A 184 9.67 37.59 31.22
C LYS A 184 10.91 37.23 30.38
N TYR A 185 11.21 35.94 30.28
CA TYR A 185 12.39 35.43 29.59
C TYR A 185 12.10 35.02 28.15
N LEU A 186 10.85 34.67 27.84
CA LEU A 186 10.43 34.24 26.52
C LEU A 186 10.42 35.41 25.52
N GLN A 187 10.84 35.12 24.29
CA GLN A 187 10.64 36.03 23.16
C GLN A 187 9.19 35.94 22.69
N ASP A 188 8.70 34.72 22.46
CA ASP A 188 7.33 34.41 22.06
C ASP A 188 6.75 33.36 23.01
N SER A 189 5.49 33.52 23.41
CA SER A 189 4.78 32.59 24.28
C SER A 189 4.19 31.41 23.49
N ILE A 190 5.01 30.74 22.68
CA ILE A 190 4.60 29.59 21.88
C ILE A 190 5.62 28.45 22.00
N VAL A 191 5.11 27.22 22.08
CA VAL A 191 5.95 26.03 21.93
C VAL A 191 6.34 25.90 20.46
N THR A 192 7.62 25.66 20.19
CA THR A 192 8.09 25.40 18.82
C THR A 192 8.92 24.12 18.77
N MET A 193 9.20 23.63 17.56
CA MET A 193 9.99 22.43 17.33
C MET A 193 11.23 22.78 16.52
N ARG A 194 12.40 22.37 17.01
CA ARG A 194 13.70 22.52 16.33
C ARG A 194 14.40 21.17 16.27
N GLN A 195 14.82 20.77 15.07
CA GLN A 195 15.50 19.49 14.84
C GLN A 195 14.74 18.27 15.42
N GLY A 196 13.40 18.32 15.39
CA GLY A 196 12.54 17.26 15.94
C GLY A 196 12.40 17.26 17.46
N ARG A 197 12.88 18.29 18.17
CA ARG A 197 12.71 18.45 19.63
C ARG A 197 11.85 19.65 19.96
N TYR A 198 10.99 19.52 20.97
CA TYR A 198 10.23 20.66 21.48
C TYR A 198 11.12 21.59 22.30
N VAL A 199 11.03 22.89 22.00
CA VAL A 199 11.88 23.93 22.57
C VAL A 199 11.06 25.21 22.83
N LEU A 200 11.56 26.03 23.75
CA LEU A 200 11.02 27.35 24.06
C LEU A 200 11.90 28.45 23.43
N PRO A 201 11.31 29.46 22.77
CA PRO A 201 12.05 30.61 22.27
C PRO A 201 12.32 31.59 23.42
N VAL A 202 13.58 31.66 23.87
CA VAL A 202 14.03 32.51 24.97
C VAL A 202 14.85 33.67 24.41
N LYS A 203 14.67 34.88 24.96
CA LYS A 203 15.52 36.03 24.63
C LYS A 203 16.97 35.69 24.94
N ASN A 204 17.89 35.93 24.01
CA ASN A 204 19.29 35.51 24.16
C ASN A 204 19.94 36.10 25.43
N GLU A 205 19.58 37.31 25.82
CA GLU A 205 19.98 37.96 27.07
C GLU A 205 19.56 37.18 28.34
N ASN A 206 18.45 36.44 28.27
CA ASN A 206 17.88 35.66 29.38
C ASN A 206 18.13 34.16 29.23
N ARG A 207 18.99 33.73 28.31
CA ARG A 207 19.25 32.30 28.05
C ARG A 207 19.74 31.53 29.29
N ALA A 208 20.50 32.20 30.16
CA ALA A 208 21.03 31.59 31.39
C ALA A 208 19.96 31.47 32.50
N SER A 209 18.84 32.20 32.38
CA SER A 209 17.74 32.18 33.34
C SER A 209 16.82 30.97 33.17
N VAL A 210 16.86 30.31 32.00
CA VAL A 210 16.09 29.11 31.71
C VAL A 210 17.04 27.91 31.74
N SER A 211 16.86 27.05 32.74
CA SER A 211 17.67 25.82 32.88
C SER A 211 17.33 24.82 31.78
N GLY A 212 18.27 24.58 30.87
CA GLY A 212 18.06 23.74 29.70
C GLY A 212 19.22 23.72 28.72
N MET A 213 19.06 22.99 27.62
CA MET A 213 20.04 22.89 26.53
C MET A 213 19.61 23.77 25.35
N VAL A 214 20.56 24.52 24.79
CA VAL A 214 20.33 25.31 23.57
C VAL A 214 20.46 24.39 22.36
N HIS A 215 19.42 24.30 21.54
CA HIS A 215 19.41 23.48 20.33
C HIS A 215 19.65 24.28 19.06
N ASP A 216 19.22 25.55 19.06
CA ASP A 216 19.31 26.40 17.89
C ASP A 216 19.29 27.88 18.29
N MET A 217 19.68 28.76 17.38
CA MET A 217 19.60 30.22 17.52
C MET A 217 18.95 30.84 16.29
N SER A 218 18.23 31.94 16.47
CA SER A 218 17.71 32.71 15.33
C SER A 218 18.85 33.25 14.47
N SER A 219 18.60 33.50 13.18
CA SER A 219 19.59 34.08 12.26
C SER A 219 20.13 35.43 12.73
N SER A 220 19.34 36.19 13.50
CA SER A 220 19.73 37.45 14.13
C SER A 220 20.50 37.29 15.45
N GLY A 221 20.57 36.07 16.01
CA GLY A 221 21.13 35.79 17.32
C GLY A 221 20.31 36.31 18.50
N ALA A 222 19.14 36.90 18.26
CA ALA A 222 18.31 37.50 19.31
C ALA A 222 17.50 36.47 20.13
N THR A 223 17.19 35.31 19.54
CA THR A 223 16.39 34.26 20.18
C THR A 223 17.19 32.97 20.28
N ALA A 224 17.29 32.41 21.47
CA ALA A 224 17.83 31.08 21.72
C ALA A 224 16.68 30.08 21.89
N PHE A 225 16.74 28.96 21.17
CA PHE A 225 15.75 27.88 21.29
C PHE A 225 16.26 26.86 22.32
N ILE A 226 15.65 26.90 23.51
CA ILE A 226 16.11 26.13 24.68
C ILE A 226 15.13 24.98 24.94
N GLU A 227 15.65 23.77 25.10
CA GLU A 227 14.92 22.63 25.68
C GLU A 227 15.07 22.68 27.21
N PRO A 228 13.99 22.95 27.96
CA PRO A 228 14.05 22.98 29.41
C PRO A 228 14.41 21.62 30.01
N MET A 229 15.22 21.62 31.07
CA MET A 229 15.67 20.39 31.75
C MET A 229 14.50 19.47 32.15
N ALA A 230 13.34 20.05 32.47
CA ALA A 230 12.14 19.32 32.90
C ALA A 230 11.51 18.42 31.81
N ILE A 231 11.87 18.61 30.54
CA ILE A 231 11.37 17.82 29.41
C ILE A 231 12.47 17.05 28.66
N VAL A 232 13.76 17.24 29.00
CA VAL A 232 14.88 16.56 28.33
C VAL A 232 14.73 15.04 28.35
N GLU A 233 14.42 14.47 29.53
CA GLU A 233 14.22 13.03 29.69
C GLU A 233 13.01 12.53 28.87
N LEU A 234 11.93 13.31 28.82
CA LEU A 234 10.72 12.95 28.07
C LEU A 234 10.98 12.98 26.56
N ASN A 235 11.72 13.97 26.06
CA ASN A 235 12.13 14.05 24.65
C ASN A 235 13.08 12.90 24.28
N ASN A 236 13.99 12.51 25.18
CA ASN A 236 14.88 11.37 24.94
C ASN A 236 14.09 10.06 24.85
N GLN A 237 13.16 9.81 25.78
CA GLN A 237 12.27 8.64 25.73
C GLN A 237 11.37 8.64 24.49
N LEU A 238 10.86 9.81 24.10
CA LEU A 238 10.10 9.97 22.85
C LEU A 238 10.96 9.58 21.65
N LYS A 239 12.23 10.00 21.63
CA LYS A 239 13.13 9.69 20.53
C LYS A 239 13.50 8.22 20.44
N GLU A 240 13.66 7.55 21.58
CA GLU A 240 13.86 6.10 21.64
C GLU A 240 12.65 5.34 21.06
N LEU A 241 11.43 5.78 21.37
CA LEU A 241 10.20 5.19 20.83
C LEU A 241 10.04 5.40 19.32
N GLU A 242 10.53 6.51 18.76
CA GLU A 242 10.51 6.76 17.31
C GLU A 242 11.51 5.88 16.52
N ILE A 243 12.53 5.36 17.19
CA ILE A 243 13.58 4.51 16.57
C ILE A 243 13.17 3.03 16.56
N GLN A 244 12.30 2.62 17.49
CA GLN A 244 11.74 1.27 17.58
C GLN A 244 10.75 0.98 16.46
#